data_AF-A0A1B6IT40-F1
#
_entry.id   AF-A0A1B6IT40-F1
#
_cell.length_a   1.000
_cell.length_b   1.000
_cell.length_c   1.000
_cell.angle_alpha   90.00
_cell.angle_beta   90.00
_cell.angle_gamma   90.00
#
_symmetry.space_group_name_H-M   'P 1'
#
loop_
_entity.id
_entity.type
_entity.pdbx_description
1 polymer ?
#
loop_
_entity_poly.entity_id
_entity_poly.type
_entity_poly.pdbx_seq_one_letter_code
_entity_poly.pdbx_strand_id
1 'polypeptide(L)'
;MDLIVSGNSSARNVSRILVLQKKAVRTLIGLNQYDSRRSVFQELKILTVASLYILEVVKHAVDRNHQRLGDAHHYSTRNNTNFAFADSPHVHLREKTVLRRSQAVQPPT
;
A
#
# COMPACT_ATOMS: atom_id res chain seq x y z
N MET A 1 2.75 16.61 10.27
CA MET A 1 1.49 16.00 10.75
C MET A 1 1.32 14.71 9.97
N ASP A 2 2.20 13.76 10.27
CA ASP A 2 2.42 12.59 9.44
C ASP A 2 1.29 11.59 9.65
N LEU A 3 0.62 11.23 8.56
CA LEU A 3 -0.48 10.27 8.48
C LEU A 3 0.05 8.82 8.65
N ILE A 4 0.85 8.56 9.69
CA ILE A 4 1.50 7.27 9.97
C ILE A 4 0.50 6.22 10.47
N VAL A 5 -0.71 6.63 10.88
CA VAL A 5 -1.73 5.78 11.50
C VAL A 5 -2.25 4.67 10.56
N SER A 6 -2.19 4.83 9.23
CA SER A 6 -2.75 3.86 8.28
C SER A 6 -1.79 2.78 7.79
N GLY A 7 -0.46 2.94 7.97
CA GLY A 7 0.51 1.96 7.47
C GLY A 7 0.57 0.66 8.30
N ASN A 8 0.36 0.76 9.62
CA ASN A 8 0.39 -0.38 10.57
C ASN A 8 -0.99 -0.71 11.18
N SER A 9 -2.06 -0.08 10.70
CA SER A 9 -3.41 -0.30 11.22
C SER A 9 -4.06 -1.52 10.59
N SER A 10 -4.73 -2.34 11.40
CA SER A 10 -5.54 -3.45 10.89
C SER A 10 -6.62 -2.97 9.90
N ALA A 11 -6.97 -3.79 8.92
CA ALA A 11 -8.01 -3.49 7.92
C ALA A 11 -9.35 -3.05 8.55
N ARG A 12 -9.63 -3.55 9.77
CA ARG A 12 -10.78 -3.16 10.59
C ARG A 12 -10.74 -1.68 10.98
N ASN A 13 -9.59 -1.17 11.40
CA ASN A 13 -9.45 0.22 11.82
C ASN A 13 -9.58 1.17 10.62
N VAL A 14 -8.94 0.85 9.50
CA VAL A 14 -9.06 1.63 8.25
C VAL A 14 -10.53 1.67 7.78
N SER A 15 -11.23 0.53 7.82
CA SER A 15 -12.65 0.46 7.47
C SER A 15 -13.51 1.32 8.40
N ARG A 16 -13.23 1.31 9.71
CA ARG A 16 -13.93 2.12 10.71
C ARG A 16 -13.76 3.61 10.45
N ILE A 17 -12.53 4.07 10.19
CA ILE A 17 -12.26 5.48 9.91
C ILE A 17 -12.95 5.89 8.60
N LEU A 18 -12.95 5.05 7.57
CA LEU A 18 -13.66 5.34 6.31
C LEU A 18 -15.18 5.45 6.52
N VAL A 19 -15.77 4.62 7.39
CA VAL A 19 -17.19 4.73 7.76
C VAL A 19 -17.47 6.04 8.49
N LEU A 20 -16.61 6.42 9.44
CA LEU A 20 -16.74 7.70 10.16
C LEU A 20 -16.61 8.90 9.22
N GLN A 21 -15.63 8.88 8.31
CA GLN A 21 -15.46 9.92 7.29
C GLN A 21 -16.71 10.05 6.42
N LYS A 22 -17.26 8.93 5.93
CA LYS A 22 -18.50 8.93 5.13
C LYS A 22 -19.70 9.45 5.91
N LYS A 23 -19.79 9.18 7.21
CA LYS A 23 -20.87 9.72 8.07
C LYS A 23 -20.72 11.23 8.27
N ALA A 24 -19.52 11.72 8.56
CA ALA A 24 -19.25 13.15 8.72
C ALA A 24 -19.61 13.95 7.46
N VAL A 25 -19.14 13.50 6.29
CA VAL A 25 -19.47 14.13 4.99
C VAL A 25 -20.97 14.15 4.75
N ARG A 26 -21.67 13.09 5.15
CA ARG A 26 -23.13 12.98 5.00
C ARG A 26 -23.88 13.96 5.89
N THR A 27 -23.44 14.16 7.12
CA THR A 27 -24.00 15.17 8.04
C THR A 27 -23.75 16.59 7.54
N LEU A 28 -22.55 16.87 6.99
CA LEU A 28 -22.19 18.20 6.51
C LEU A 28 -23.07 18.71 5.35
N ILE A 29 -23.61 17.81 4.53
CA ILE A 29 -24.39 18.17 3.33
C ILE A 29 -25.87 17.83 3.47
N GLY A 30 -26.25 17.09 4.51
CA GLY A 30 -27.65 16.66 4.71
C GLY A 30 -28.13 15.69 3.62
N LEU A 31 -27.25 14.81 3.12
CA LEU A 31 -27.57 13.91 2.00
C LEU A 31 -28.69 12.92 2.34
N ASN A 32 -29.57 12.64 1.37
CA ASN A 32 -30.69 11.73 1.54
C ASN A 32 -30.26 10.26 1.35
N GLN A 33 -30.91 9.29 2.01
CA GLN A 33 -30.37 7.92 2.21
C GLN A 33 -29.97 7.18 0.94
N TYR A 34 -30.59 7.54 -0.19
CA TYR A 34 -30.38 6.94 -1.51
C TYR A 34 -29.35 7.68 -2.37
N ASP A 35 -28.93 8.87 -1.97
CA ASP A 35 -28.00 9.67 -2.78
C ASP A 35 -26.61 9.06 -2.81
N SER A 36 -26.03 9.09 -4.02
CA SER A 36 -24.67 8.65 -4.24
C SER A 36 -23.69 9.53 -3.50
N ARG A 37 -22.88 8.92 -2.62
CA ARG A 37 -21.80 9.61 -1.91
C ARG A 37 -20.59 9.89 -2.81
N ARG A 38 -20.52 9.30 -4.02
CA ARG A 38 -19.35 9.47 -4.91
C ARG A 38 -19.27 10.87 -5.50
N SER A 39 -20.39 11.42 -5.98
CA SER A 39 -20.45 12.78 -6.55
C SER A 39 -20.05 13.81 -5.51
N VAL A 40 -20.59 13.66 -4.31
CA VAL A 40 -20.29 14.51 -3.15
C VAL A 40 -18.81 14.60 -2.82
N PHE A 41 -18.10 13.46 -2.80
CA PHE A 41 -16.67 13.46 -2.53
C PHE A 41 -15.87 14.20 -3.61
N GLN A 42 -16.33 14.14 -4.87
CA GLN A 42 -15.71 14.87 -5.98
C GLN A 42 -16.01 16.37 -5.90
N GLU A 43 -17.26 16.74 -5.65
CA GLU A 43 -17.69 18.14 -5.50
C GLU A 43 -16.98 18.84 -4.33
N LEU A 44 -16.92 18.18 -3.18
CA LEU A 44 -16.21 18.70 -2.00
C LEU A 44 -14.68 18.58 -2.12
N LYS A 45 -14.16 17.92 -3.16
CA LYS A 45 -12.73 17.61 -3.32
C LYS A 45 -12.11 16.95 -2.09
N ILE A 46 -12.90 16.16 -1.36
CA ILE A 46 -12.44 15.44 -0.16
C ILE A 46 -11.85 14.10 -0.61
N LEU A 47 -10.58 13.88 -0.27
CA LEU A 47 -9.91 12.61 -0.47
C LEU A 47 -10.33 11.60 0.60
N THR A 48 -10.50 10.34 0.21
CA THR A 48 -10.69 9.26 1.19
C THR A 48 -9.40 9.03 1.97
N VAL A 49 -9.49 8.42 3.17
CA VAL A 49 -8.30 8.03 3.96
C VAL A 49 -7.26 7.25 3.13
N ALA A 50 -7.72 6.35 2.25
CA ALA A 50 -6.82 5.59 1.38
C ALA A 50 -6.12 6.49 0.35
N SER A 51 -6.85 7.42 -0.26
CA SER A 51 -6.29 8.38 -1.21
C SER A 51 -5.32 9.36 -0.54
N LEU A 52 -5.63 9.79 0.69
CA LEU A 52 -4.74 10.62 1.51
C LEU A 52 -3.45 9.87 1.85
N TYR A 53 -3.55 8.59 2.21
CA TYR A 53 -2.39 7.77 2.47
C TYR A 53 -1.50 7.61 1.24
N ILE A 54 -2.07 7.30 0.07
CA ILE A 54 -1.30 7.20 -1.18
C ILE A 54 -0.62 8.53 -1.50
N LEU A 55 -1.33 9.64 -1.37
CA LEU A 55 -0.78 10.97 -1.62
C LEU A 55 0.39 11.28 -0.68
N GLU A 56 0.24 10.98 0.61
CA GLU A 56 1.30 11.19 1.60
C GLU A 56 2.51 10.31 1.32
N VAL A 57 2.30 9.04 0.98
CA VAL A 57 3.38 8.11 0.61
C VAL A 57 4.12 8.57 -0.63
N VAL A 58 3.39 9.00 -1.67
CA VAL A 58 4.00 9.53 -2.90
C VAL A 58 4.77 10.80 -2.61
N LYS A 59 4.19 11.73 -1.84
CA LYS A 59 4.86 12.97 -1.45
C LYS A 59 6.13 12.68 -0.65
N HIS A 60 6.05 11.77 0.30
CA HIS A 60 7.21 11.34 1.10
C HIS A 60 8.30 10.73 0.22
N ALA A 61 7.94 9.86 -0.71
CA ALA A 61 8.88 9.20 -1.63
C ALA A 61 9.50 10.17 -2.64
N VAL A 62 8.83 11.28 -2.97
CA VAL A 62 9.38 12.30 -3.87
C VAL A 62 10.25 13.31 -3.11
N ASP A 63 9.82 13.71 -1.91
CA ASP A 63 10.51 14.71 -1.07
C ASP A 63 11.80 14.16 -0.46
N ARG A 64 11.78 12.88 -0.08
CA ARG A 64 13.01 12.16 0.25
C ARG A 64 13.67 11.83 -1.08
N ASN A 65 14.80 12.49 -1.39
CA ASN A 65 15.66 12.19 -2.55
C ASN A 65 16.23 10.77 -2.46
N HIS A 66 15.36 9.76 -2.63
CA HIS A 66 15.74 8.37 -2.65
C HIS A 66 16.66 8.14 -3.85
N GLN A 67 17.74 7.41 -3.62
CA GLN A 67 18.67 7.02 -4.66
C GLN A 67 17.89 6.37 -5.80
N ARG A 68 18.10 6.84 -7.02
CA ARG A 68 17.51 6.26 -8.23
C ARG A 68 18.46 5.20 -8.78
N LEU A 69 17.91 4.27 -9.55
CA LEU A 69 18.74 3.25 -10.21
C LEU A 69 19.73 3.87 -11.22
N GLY A 70 19.40 5.05 -11.76
CA GLY A 70 20.30 5.86 -12.57
C GLY A 70 21.51 6.40 -11.80
N ASP A 71 21.41 6.62 -10.49
CA ASP A 71 22.51 7.14 -9.67
C ASP A 71 23.57 6.07 -9.41
N ALA A 72 23.22 4.79 -9.57
CA ALA A 72 24.12 3.65 -9.38
C ALA A 72 24.96 3.31 -10.63
N HIS A 73 24.55 3.76 -11.82
CA HIS A 73 25.19 3.42 -13.08
C HIS A 73 25.56 4.67 -13.88
N HIS A 74 26.79 4.72 -14.39
CA HIS A 74 27.28 5.84 -15.20
C HIS A 74 26.67 5.91 -16.62
N TYR A 75 25.81 4.95 -16.99
CA TYR A 75 25.16 4.89 -18.29
C TYR A 75 23.64 4.82 -18.14
N SER A 76 22.91 5.34 -19.13
CA SER A 76 21.45 5.36 -19.10
C SER A 76 20.90 3.94 -19.21
N THR A 77 20.29 3.44 -18.13
CA THR A 77 19.54 2.19 -18.14
C THR A 77 18.07 2.47 -18.39
N ARG A 78 17.35 1.49 -18.98
CA ARG A 78 15.90 1.61 -19.28
C ARG A 78 15.04 1.93 -18.06
N ASN A 79 15.55 1.67 -16.85
CA ASN A 79 14.84 1.86 -15.58
C ASN A 79 15.50 2.92 -14.69
N ASN A 80 16.27 3.85 -15.28
CA ASN A 80 17.06 4.85 -14.55
C ASN A 80 16.23 5.80 -13.66
N THR A 81 14.96 6.03 -14.00
CA THR A 81 14.03 6.86 -13.22
C THR A 81 13.38 6.11 -12.06
N ASN A 82 13.56 4.80 -11.96
CA ASN A 82 12.98 4.02 -10.88
C ASN A 82 13.80 4.17 -9.59
N PHE A 83 13.11 4.12 -8.45
CA PHE A 83 13.75 4.19 -7.14
C PHE A 83 14.58 2.93 -6.88
N ALA A 84 15.82 3.11 -6.41
CA ALA A 84 16.69 2.03 -5.98
C ALA A 84 16.35 1.70 -4.51
N PHE A 85 15.47 0.72 -4.32
CA PHE A 85 15.25 0.14 -3.00
C PHE A 85 16.42 -0.79 -2.68
N ALA A 86 17.21 -0.44 -1.65
CA ALA A 86 18.43 -1.16 -1.28
C ALA A 86 18.22 -2.64 -0.90
N ASP A 87 16.98 -3.06 -0.64
CA ASP A 87 16.64 -4.40 -0.15
C ASP A 87 15.65 -5.14 -1.06
N SER A 88 16.01 -5.37 -2.33
CA SER A 88 15.44 -6.50 -3.05
C SER A 88 16.40 -7.69 -2.90
N PRO A 89 16.28 -8.54 -1.86
CA PRO A 89 16.98 -9.80 -1.87
C PRO A 89 16.42 -10.55 -3.08
N HIS A 90 17.28 -10.82 -4.06
CA HIS A 90 16.99 -11.73 -5.15
C HIS A 90 16.23 -12.93 -4.59
N VAL A 91 14.94 -13.01 -4.94
CA VAL A 91 14.02 -14.05 -4.48
C VAL A 91 14.52 -15.37 -5.06
N HIS A 92 15.38 -16.04 -4.32
CA HIS A 92 15.69 -17.44 -4.54
C HIS A 92 14.59 -18.26 -3.86
N LEU A 93 13.40 -18.28 -4.48
CA LEU A 93 12.31 -19.14 -4.06
C LEU A 93 12.68 -20.59 -4.40
N ARG A 94 13.59 -21.19 -3.62
CA ARG A 94 13.95 -22.61 -3.73
C ARG A 94 12.77 -23.40 -3.20
N GLU A 95 12.14 -24.16 -4.09
CA GLU A 95 11.06 -25.10 -3.77
C GLU A 95 11.46 -26.02 -2.61
N LYS A 96 10.95 -25.74 -1.40
CA LYS A 96 11.01 -26.68 -0.28
C LYS A 96 9.70 -27.48 -0.22
N THR A 97 9.40 -28.23 -1.29
CA THR A 97 8.22 -29.14 -1.28
C THR A 97 8.59 -30.61 -1.43
N VAL A 98 9.82 -30.96 -1.84
CA VAL A 98 10.18 -32.37 -2.13
C VAL A 98 10.79 -33.13 -0.94
N LEU A 99 11.36 -32.46 0.07
CA LEU A 99 12.10 -33.14 1.15
C LEU A 99 11.27 -33.68 2.33
N ARG A 100 9.95 -33.40 2.39
CA ARG A 100 9.10 -33.96 3.45
C ARG A 100 8.52 -35.35 3.14
N ARG A 101 8.64 -35.85 1.90
CA ARG A 101 8.07 -37.15 1.51
C ARG A 101 9.04 -38.34 1.67
N SER A 102 10.35 -38.08 1.78
CA SER A 102 11.37 -39.13 1.85
C SER A 102 11.59 -39.71 3.25
N GLN A 103 10.90 -39.22 4.30
CA GLN A 103 11.03 -39.75 5.67
C GLN A 103 9.79 -40.54 6.15
N ALA A 104 8.86 -40.90 5.26
CA ALA A 104 7.63 -41.62 5.64
C ALA A 104 7.58 -43.08 5.14
N VAL A 105 8.71 -43.73 4.86
CA VAL A 105 8.75 -45.17 4.58
C VAL A 105 10.01 -45.80 5.18
N GLN A 106 9.87 -46.41 6.36
CA GLN A 106 10.65 -47.60 6.73
C GLN A 106 9.65 -48.69 7.15
N PRO A 107 9.72 -49.92 6.59
CA PRO A 107 8.83 -51.00 6.95
C PRO A 107 9.26 -51.66 8.27
N PRO A 108 8.33 -52.08 9.16
CA PRO A 108 8.68 -52.95 10.26
C PRO A 108 8.95 -54.39 9.76
N THR A 109 10.05 -54.94 10.27
CA THR A 109 10.45 -56.37 10.22
C THR A 109 9.41 -57.32 10.77
#